data_AF-A0A1G8W051-F1
#
_entry.id   AF-A0A1G8W051-F1
#
_cell.length_a   1.000
_cell.length_b   1.000
_cell.length_c   1.000
_cell.angle_alpha   90.00
_cell.angle_beta   90.00
_cell.angle_gamma   90.00
#
_symmetry.space_group_name_H-M   'P 1'
#
loop_
_entity.id
_entity.type
_entity.pdbx_description
1 polymer ?
#
loop_
_entity_poly.entity_id
_entity_poly.type
_entity_poly.pdbx_seq_one_letter_code
_entity_poly.pdbx_strand_id
1 'polypeptide(L)'
;MTPTEYEYLRKFLKDNSGLDLSADKQYLIESRLLPLARKTGLSGIAELVQKLQAGSRPLITDVVEAMTTNETFFFRDKVPFEHFRDTIMPEIIKARAGRRSVRIWCAAGSTGQEPYSLAMCLKEMGAALTGWRIEIIATDLSQEVLEKAKAGVYSQFEVQRGLPIQMLVKYFKQTGETWQINPELRAMIQHRQLNLLHDFAQLGTFDVIFCRNVLIYFDQDTKINIFNRLARQIEPDGFLVLGAAETVVGLTDTFRPIAERRGLYKPNDPRAAAAKPALVGAAPRLAAMAGR
;
A
#
# COMPACT_ATOMS: atom_id res chain seq x y z
N MET A 1 -22.38 5.90 25.35
CA MET A 1 -22.90 4.94 24.35
C MET A 1 -23.34 3.67 25.06
N THR A 2 -24.46 3.05 24.64
CA THR A 2 -24.92 1.76 25.20
C THR A 2 -24.16 0.57 24.60
N PRO A 3 -24.12 -0.60 25.27
CA PRO A 3 -23.48 -1.80 24.71
C PRO A 3 -24.06 -2.23 23.36
N THR A 4 -25.38 -2.06 23.16
CA THR A 4 -26.06 -2.40 21.89
C THR A 4 -25.64 -1.46 20.75
N GLU A 5 -25.54 -0.16 21.03
CA GLU A 5 -25.03 0.82 20.05
C GLU A 5 -23.58 0.51 19.68
N TYR A 6 -22.76 0.14 20.66
CA TYR A 6 -21.38 -0.23 20.44
C TYR A 6 -21.26 -1.46 19.54
N GLU A 7 -22.03 -2.51 19.84
CA GLU A 7 -22.02 -3.74 19.04
C GLU A 7 -22.46 -3.48 17.60
N TYR A 8 -23.50 -2.66 17.42
CA TYR A 8 -23.95 -2.24 16.10
C TYR A 8 -22.83 -1.53 15.33
N LEU A 9 -22.17 -0.52 15.95
CA LEU A 9 -21.10 0.22 15.30
C LEU A 9 -19.88 -0.64 15.00
N ARG A 10 -19.52 -1.56 15.91
CA ARG A 10 -18.45 -2.53 15.69
C ARG A 10 -18.72 -3.37 14.45
N LYS A 11 -19.90 -3.97 14.36
CA LYS A 11 -20.31 -4.77 13.20
C LYS A 11 -20.34 -3.92 11.93
N PHE A 12 -20.94 -2.73 12.01
CA PHE A 12 -21.04 -1.80 10.90
C PHE A 12 -19.66 -1.40 10.34
N LEU A 13 -18.71 -1.03 11.20
CA LEU A 13 -17.36 -0.65 10.80
C LEU A 13 -16.59 -1.82 10.20
N LYS A 14 -16.73 -3.01 10.80
CA LYS A 14 -16.13 -4.23 10.26
C LYS A 14 -16.65 -4.54 8.86
N ASP A 15 -17.97 -4.52 8.66
CA ASP A 15 -18.60 -4.84 7.39
C ASP A 15 -18.25 -3.82 6.28
N ASN A 16 -18.07 -2.54 6.64
CA ASN A 16 -17.81 -1.48 5.65
C ASN A 16 -16.33 -1.12 5.46
N SER A 17 -15.43 -1.49 6.36
CA SER A 17 -14.01 -1.08 6.30
C SER A 17 -13.01 -2.16 6.69
N GLY A 18 -13.47 -3.27 7.26
CA GLY A 18 -12.64 -4.35 7.79
C GLY A 18 -12.15 -4.10 9.21
N LEU A 19 -12.33 -2.88 9.75
CA LEU A 19 -11.85 -2.49 11.07
C LEU A 19 -12.45 -3.37 12.17
N ASP A 20 -11.61 -4.21 12.77
CA ASP A 20 -11.98 -5.10 13.87
C ASP A 20 -11.69 -4.42 15.23
N LEU A 21 -12.76 -4.03 15.92
CA LEU A 21 -12.66 -3.36 17.23
C LEU A 21 -12.91 -4.34 18.36
N SER A 22 -11.95 -4.45 19.28
CA SER A 22 -12.10 -5.22 20.52
C SER A 22 -13.07 -4.54 21.49
N ALA A 23 -13.63 -5.30 22.45
CA ALA A 23 -14.67 -4.80 23.35
C ALA A 23 -14.22 -3.58 24.21
N ASP A 24 -12.93 -3.49 24.51
CA ASP A 24 -12.30 -2.43 25.31
C ASP A 24 -12.06 -1.11 24.52
N LYS A 25 -12.31 -1.08 23.21
CA LYS A 25 -12.08 0.10 22.35
C LYS A 25 -13.28 1.02 22.18
N GLN A 26 -14.27 0.92 23.06
CA GLN A 26 -15.44 1.82 23.07
C GLN A 26 -15.04 3.31 23.08
N TYR A 27 -14.01 3.69 23.84
CA TYR A 27 -13.52 5.07 23.92
C TYR A 27 -13.07 5.62 22.54
N LEU A 28 -12.59 4.76 21.65
CA LEU A 28 -12.11 5.17 20.32
C LEU A 28 -13.27 5.63 19.44
N ILE A 29 -14.40 4.93 19.51
CA ILE A 29 -15.62 5.32 18.81
C ILE A 29 -16.12 6.66 19.34
N GLU A 30 -16.20 6.83 20.66
CA GLU A 30 -16.70 8.09 21.24
C GLU A 30 -15.80 9.27 20.87
N SER A 31 -14.48 9.13 21.00
CA SER A 31 -13.53 10.21 20.67
C SER A 31 -13.55 10.63 19.20
N ARG A 32 -13.85 9.72 18.26
CA ARG A 32 -13.83 10.00 16.82
C ARG A 32 -15.20 10.35 16.24
N LEU A 33 -16.27 9.73 16.72
CA LEU A 33 -17.61 9.92 16.18
C LEU A 33 -18.40 11.04 16.88
N LEU A 34 -18.08 11.43 18.11
CA LEU A 34 -18.73 12.59 18.74
C LEU A 34 -18.44 13.92 17.99
N PRO A 35 -17.20 14.22 17.57
CA PRO A 35 -16.94 15.39 16.73
C PRO A 35 -17.72 15.34 15.40
N LEU A 36 -17.82 14.16 14.79
CA LEU A 36 -18.59 13.98 13.57
C LEU A 36 -20.08 14.26 13.80
N ALA A 37 -20.68 13.66 14.84
CA ALA A 37 -22.08 13.88 15.20
C ALA A 37 -22.37 15.39 15.35
N ARG A 38 -21.51 16.13 16.07
CA ARG A 38 -21.63 17.59 16.23
C ARG A 38 -21.55 18.32 14.89
N LYS A 39 -20.58 17.97 14.04
CA LYS A 39 -20.40 18.56 12.70
C LYS A 39 -21.64 18.36 11.82
N THR A 40 -22.32 17.22 11.95
CA THR A 40 -23.54 16.88 11.20
C THR A 40 -24.84 17.34 11.88
N GLY A 41 -24.76 18.09 12.98
CA GLY A 41 -25.94 18.60 13.70
C GLY A 41 -26.71 17.54 14.48
N LEU A 42 -26.09 16.39 14.78
CA LEU A 42 -26.67 15.30 15.57
C LEU A 42 -26.37 15.50 17.05
N SER A 43 -27.33 15.12 17.90
CA SER A 43 -27.25 15.23 19.36
C SER A 43 -26.21 14.31 20.01
N GLY A 44 -25.79 13.24 19.31
CA GLY A 44 -24.74 12.34 19.79
C GLY A 44 -24.72 11.01 19.04
N ILE A 45 -24.06 10.01 19.65
CA ILE A 45 -23.88 8.68 19.06
C ILE A 45 -25.21 7.94 18.86
N ALA A 46 -26.16 8.07 19.79
CA ALA A 46 -27.45 7.40 19.68
C ALA A 46 -28.20 7.81 18.40
N GLU A 47 -28.29 9.12 18.13
CA GLU A 47 -28.92 9.64 16.91
C GLU A 47 -28.13 9.27 15.65
N LEU A 48 -26.79 9.26 15.73
CA LEU A 48 -25.92 8.79 14.66
C LEU A 48 -26.20 7.32 14.30
N VAL A 49 -26.34 6.43 15.29
CA VAL A 49 -26.71 5.02 15.07
C VAL A 49 -28.08 4.89 14.39
N GLN A 50 -29.08 5.64 14.84
CA GLN A 50 -30.42 5.64 14.23
C GLN A 50 -30.37 6.05 12.74
N LYS A 51 -29.58 7.09 12.42
CA LYS A 51 -29.39 7.55 11.03
C LYS A 51 -28.63 6.54 10.16
N LEU A 52 -27.66 5.83 10.73
CA LEU A 52 -26.95 4.75 10.03
C LEU A 52 -27.88 3.57 9.76
N GLN A 53 -28.71 3.17 10.72
CA GLN A 53 -29.72 2.11 10.55
C GLN A 53 -30.75 2.44 9.48
N ALA A 54 -31.08 3.73 9.32
CA ALA A 54 -31.96 4.22 8.26
C ALA A 54 -31.28 4.29 6.87
N GLY A 55 -29.97 3.97 6.75
CA GLY A 55 -29.27 3.85 5.47
C GLY A 55 -28.78 5.17 4.86
N SER A 56 -28.53 6.20 5.67
CA SER A 56 -28.01 7.49 5.18
C SER A 56 -26.59 7.34 4.58
N ARG A 57 -26.49 7.26 3.24
CA ARG A 57 -25.23 7.02 2.52
C ARG A 57 -24.10 8.01 2.85
N PRO A 58 -24.32 9.35 2.88
CA PRO A 58 -23.24 10.27 3.22
C PRO A 58 -22.68 10.04 4.62
N LEU A 59 -23.56 9.76 5.59
CA LEU A 59 -23.15 9.49 6.97
C LEU A 59 -22.37 8.18 7.10
N ILE A 60 -22.69 7.17 6.29
CA ILE A 60 -21.94 5.91 6.26
C ILE A 60 -20.48 6.18 5.89
N THR A 61 -20.24 6.93 4.82
CA THR A 61 -18.88 7.30 4.39
C THR A 61 -18.15 8.08 5.48
N ASP A 62 -18.78 9.11 6.03
CA ASP A 62 -18.16 9.96 7.06
C ASP A 62 -17.78 9.17 8.32
N VAL A 63 -18.64 8.25 8.77
CA VAL A 63 -18.38 7.41 9.95
C VAL A 63 -17.21 6.46 9.71
N VAL A 64 -17.16 5.84 8.52
CA VAL A 64 -16.07 4.95 8.13
C VAL A 64 -14.76 5.72 8.07
N GLU A 65 -14.74 6.88 7.40
CA GLU A 65 -13.53 7.71 7.28
C GLU A 65 -13.05 8.21 8.65
N ALA A 66 -13.94 8.69 9.51
CA ALA A 66 -13.60 9.13 10.85
C ALA A 66 -12.94 8.03 11.71
N MET A 67 -13.23 6.75 11.42
CA MET A 67 -12.68 5.61 12.13
C MET A 67 -11.40 5.05 11.52
N THR A 68 -10.95 5.55 10.36
CA THR A 68 -9.64 5.18 9.80
C THR A 68 -8.48 5.69 10.65
N THR A 69 -7.36 4.95 10.69
CA THR A 69 -6.12 5.42 11.35
C THR A 69 -5.07 5.63 10.28
N ASN A 70 -4.75 6.89 10.02
CA ASN A 70 -3.97 7.32 8.85
C ASN A 70 -2.54 7.76 9.21
N GLU A 71 -1.90 7.08 10.16
CA GLU A 71 -0.53 7.42 10.53
C GLU A 71 0.45 6.93 9.46
N THR A 72 1.13 7.87 8.81
CA THR A 72 2.14 7.61 7.79
C THR A 72 3.21 8.71 7.81
N PHE A 73 4.39 8.40 7.28
CA PHE A 73 5.50 9.33 7.14
C PHE A 73 6.47 8.88 6.04
N PHE A 74 7.26 9.81 5.52
CA PHE A 74 8.18 9.53 4.42
C PHE A 74 9.21 8.48 4.84
N PHE A 75 9.50 7.54 3.94
CA PHE A 75 10.46 6.45 4.17
C PHE A 75 10.21 5.64 5.46
N ARG A 76 8.95 5.44 5.84
CA ARG A 76 8.57 4.66 7.04
C ARG A 76 9.26 3.30 7.09
N ASP A 77 9.92 3.02 8.21
CA ASP A 77 10.70 1.81 8.50
C ASP A 77 11.96 1.59 7.66
N LYS A 78 12.40 2.55 6.81
CA LYS A 78 13.61 2.57 5.94
C LYS A 78 13.87 1.32 5.07
N VAL A 79 14.02 0.15 5.69
CA VAL A 79 14.25 -1.18 5.13
C VAL A 79 13.34 -1.50 3.93
N PRO A 80 12.03 -1.22 3.91
CA PRO A 80 11.19 -1.48 2.74
C PRO A 80 11.66 -0.73 1.48
N PHE A 81 12.16 0.50 1.64
CA PHE A 81 12.66 1.33 0.55
C PHE A 81 14.09 0.96 0.15
N GLU A 82 14.88 0.43 1.08
CA GLU A 82 16.18 -0.20 0.77
C GLU A 82 15.96 -1.49 -0.05
N HIS A 83 15.04 -2.37 0.37
CA HIS A 83 14.64 -3.54 -0.40
C HIS A 83 14.11 -3.15 -1.79
N PHE A 84 13.31 -2.09 -1.87
CA PHE A 84 12.82 -1.59 -3.14
C PHE A 84 13.95 -1.21 -4.10
N ARG A 85 14.92 -0.41 -3.64
CA ARG A 85 16.04 0.07 -4.44
C ARG A 85 17.06 -1.01 -4.75
N ASP A 86 17.45 -1.80 -3.76
CA ASP A 86 18.64 -2.67 -3.84
C ASP A 86 18.29 -4.11 -4.24
N THR A 87 17.01 -4.44 -4.40
CA THR A 87 16.59 -5.83 -4.65
C THR A 87 15.41 -5.92 -5.60
N ILE A 88 14.28 -5.32 -5.23
CA ILE A 88 13.04 -5.42 -6.01
C ILE A 88 13.25 -4.83 -7.41
N MET A 89 13.65 -3.56 -7.49
CA MET A 89 13.80 -2.89 -8.78
C MET A 89 14.89 -3.50 -9.67
N PRO A 90 16.09 -3.85 -9.18
CA PRO A 90 17.07 -4.59 -9.98
C PRO A 90 16.52 -5.89 -10.59
N GLU A 91 15.79 -6.70 -9.82
CA GLU A 91 15.17 -7.94 -10.33
C GLU A 91 14.08 -7.65 -11.37
N ILE A 92 13.20 -6.68 -11.09
CA ILE A 92 12.11 -6.31 -11.99
C ILE A 92 12.66 -5.72 -13.29
N ILE A 93 13.66 -4.85 -13.24
CA ILE A 93 14.30 -4.27 -14.44
C ILE A 93 14.85 -5.38 -15.34
N LYS A 94 15.51 -6.39 -14.75
CA LYS A 94 16.02 -7.54 -15.50
C LYS A 94 14.87 -8.37 -16.09
N ALA A 95 13.86 -8.69 -15.29
CA ALA A 95 12.74 -9.55 -15.72
C ALA A 95 11.82 -8.88 -16.75
N ARG A 96 11.76 -7.53 -16.76
CA ARG A 96 10.89 -6.75 -17.66
C ARG A 96 11.64 -6.05 -18.78
N ALA A 97 12.92 -6.37 -19.01
CA ALA A 97 13.75 -5.73 -20.03
C ALA A 97 13.12 -5.71 -21.43
N GLY A 98 12.33 -6.74 -21.78
CA GLY A 98 11.62 -6.81 -23.07
C GLY A 98 10.45 -5.83 -23.21
N ARG A 99 9.70 -5.54 -22.12
CA ARG A 99 8.54 -4.64 -22.15
C ARG A 99 8.81 -3.23 -21.60
N ARG A 100 9.92 -3.07 -20.86
CA ARG A 100 10.37 -1.80 -20.23
C ARG A 100 9.24 -1.06 -19.53
N SER A 101 8.44 -1.82 -18.77
CA SER A 101 7.28 -1.30 -18.07
C SER A 101 7.21 -1.91 -16.67
N VAL A 102 6.88 -1.10 -15.68
CA VAL A 102 6.74 -1.50 -14.27
C VAL A 102 5.46 -0.89 -13.70
N ARG A 103 4.64 -1.72 -13.06
CA ARG A 103 3.44 -1.28 -12.33
C ARG A 103 3.60 -1.54 -10.84
N ILE A 104 3.40 -0.51 -10.03
CA ILE A 104 3.54 -0.54 -8.58
C ILE A 104 2.21 -0.14 -7.96
N TRP A 105 1.76 -0.89 -6.94
CA TRP A 105 0.57 -0.54 -6.17
C TRP A 105 0.93 -0.26 -4.71
N CYS A 106 0.59 0.93 -4.22
CA CYS A 106 0.50 1.24 -2.79
C CYS A 106 -0.94 1.05 -2.32
N ALA A 107 -1.20 -0.10 -1.70
CA ALA A 107 -2.46 -0.44 -1.05
C ALA A 107 -2.50 0.18 0.35
N ALA A 108 -3.43 1.11 0.58
CA ALA A 108 -3.49 2.01 1.74
C ALA A 108 -2.39 3.09 1.74
N GLY A 109 -2.33 3.86 0.64
CA GLY A 109 -1.33 4.93 0.44
C GLY A 109 -1.51 6.15 1.34
N SER A 110 -2.62 6.27 2.06
CA SER A 110 -2.93 7.32 3.03
C SER A 110 -2.67 8.73 2.46
N THR A 111 -2.03 9.61 3.23
CA THR A 111 -1.72 10.99 2.82
C THR A 111 -0.55 11.11 1.82
N GLY A 112 -0.14 10.01 1.19
CA GLY A 112 0.74 9.99 0.01
C GLY A 112 2.23 9.79 0.26
N GLN A 113 2.69 9.80 1.52
CA GLN A 113 4.12 9.75 1.84
C GLN A 113 4.79 8.45 1.35
N GLU A 114 4.11 7.31 1.42
CA GLU A 114 4.63 6.04 0.88
C GLU A 114 4.79 6.07 -0.65
N PRO A 115 3.75 6.34 -1.46
CA PRO A 115 3.92 6.37 -2.92
C PRO A 115 4.89 7.46 -3.37
N TYR A 116 4.96 8.62 -2.68
CA TYR A 116 5.98 9.63 -2.98
C TYR A 116 7.40 9.20 -2.62
N SER A 117 7.58 8.42 -1.55
CA SER A 117 8.89 7.84 -1.21
C SER A 117 9.35 6.86 -2.30
N LEU A 118 8.44 6.05 -2.86
CA LEU A 118 8.75 5.19 -4.01
C LEU A 118 9.05 6.00 -5.27
N ALA A 119 8.27 7.06 -5.56
CA ALA A 119 8.52 7.94 -6.69
C ALA A 119 9.90 8.61 -6.61
N MET A 120 10.31 9.06 -5.41
CA MET A 120 11.65 9.59 -5.16
C MET A 120 12.73 8.53 -5.37
N CYS A 121 12.57 7.30 -4.85
CA CYS A 121 13.48 6.20 -5.13
C CYS A 121 13.67 5.97 -6.63
N LEU A 122 12.58 5.94 -7.39
CA LEU A 122 12.62 5.72 -8.85
C LEU A 122 13.31 6.88 -9.58
N LYS A 123 13.07 8.13 -9.18
CA LYS A 123 13.78 9.29 -9.75
C LYS A 123 15.29 9.23 -9.48
N GLU A 124 15.71 8.77 -8.30
CA GLU A 124 17.14 8.58 -7.99
C GLU A 124 17.81 7.46 -8.79
N MET A 125 17.06 6.50 -9.34
CA MET A 125 17.63 5.46 -10.22
C MET A 125 18.08 6.02 -11.59
N GLY A 126 17.61 7.22 -11.96
CA GLY A 126 18.10 7.99 -13.10
C GLY A 126 18.20 7.20 -14.40
N ALA A 127 19.42 7.12 -14.95
CA ALA A 127 19.69 6.54 -16.27
C ALA A 127 19.22 5.08 -16.40
N ALA A 128 19.20 4.31 -15.31
CA ALA A 128 18.74 2.91 -15.30
C ALA A 128 17.28 2.75 -15.73
N LEU A 129 16.47 3.79 -15.54
CA LEU A 129 15.04 3.81 -15.89
C LEU A 129 14.74 4.66 -17.13
N THR A 130 15.76 5.09 -17.88
CA THR A 130 15.56 5.79 -19.16
C THR A 130 14.71 4.94 -20.09
N GLY A 131 13.65 5.51 -20.68
CA GLY A 131 12.75 4.81 -21.60
C GLY A 131 11.86 3.73 -20.96
N TRP A 132 11.81 3.67 -19.62
CA TRP A 132 10.85 2.82 -18.92
C TRP A 132 9.52 3.53 -18.73
N ARG A 133 8.41 2.81 -18.95
CA ARG A 133 7.09 3.24 -18.51
C ARG A 133 6.87 2.80 -17.06
N ILE A 134 6.62 3.73 -16.18
CA ILE A 134 6.38 3.45 -14.75
C ILE A 134 5.00 3.95 -14.38
N GLU A 135 4.22 3.11 -13.72
CA GLU A 135 2.91 3.45 -13.19
C GLU A 135 2.88 3.15 -11.70
N ILE A 136 2.64 4.16 -10.87
CA ILE A 136 2.34 3.98 -9.45
C ILE A 136 0.86 4.23 -9.26
N ILE A 137 0.13 3.22 -8.79
CA ILE A 137 -1.24 3.38 -8.32
C ILE A 137 -1.20 3.42 -6.80
N ALA A 138 -1.77 4.46 -6.20
CA ALA A 138 -1.93 4.56 -4.77
C ALA A 138 -3.42 4.57 -4.43
N THR A 139 -3.84 3.66 -3.56
CA THR A 139 -5.24 3.55 -3.18
C THR A 139 -5.46 3.69 -1.70
N ASP A 140 -6.58 4.28 -1.30
CA ASP A 140 -7.00 4.35 0.08
C ASP A 140 -8.53 4.32 0.20
N LEU A 141 -9.02 3.97 1.38
CA LEU A 141 -10.45 4.00 1.68
C LEU A 141 -10.93 5.44 1.86
N SER A 142 -10.14 6.28 2.54
CA SER A 142 -10.52 7.66 2.85
C SER A 142 -10.29 8.59 1.67
N GLN A 143 -11.33 9.31 1.26
CA GLN A 143 -11.21 10.33 0.22
C GLN A 143 -10.41 11.52 0.73
N GLU A 144 -10.57 11.90 2.01
CA GLU A 144 -9.86 13.03 2.62
C GLU A 144 -8.33 12.89 2.49
N VAL A 145 -7.78 11.72 2.83
CA VAL A 145 -6.32 11.50 2.75
C VAL A 145 -5.83 11.46 1.31
N LEU A 146 -6.66 10.96 0.37
CA LEU A 146 -6.34 10.95 -1.05
C LEU A 146 -6.29 12.37 -1.64
N GLU A 147 -7.20 13.26 -1.25
CA GLU A 147 -7.15 14.66 -1.68
C GLU A 147 -5.90 15.37 -1.15
N LYS A 148 -5.52 15.12 0.11
CA LYS A 148 -4.25 15.61 0.65
C LYS A 148 -3.04 15.05 -0.13
N ALA A 149 -3.05 13.76 -0.44
CA ALA A 149 -2.00 13.13 -1.22
C ALA A 149 -1.85 13.75 -2.62
N LYS A 150 -2.98 13.99 -3.32
CA LYS A 150 -3.00 14.65 -4.64
C LYS A 150 -2.50 16.09 -4.58
N ALA A 151 -2.89 16.85 -3.55
CA ALA A 151 -2.40 18.21 -3.33
C ALA A 151 -0.88 18.22 -3.09
N GLY A 152 -0.38 17.18 -2.39
CA GLY A 152 1.04 16.98 -2.10
C GLY A 152 1.62 18.09 -1.23
N VAL A 153 0.79 18.65 -0.34
CA VAL A 153 1.15 19.73 0.59
C VAL A 153 1.29 19.15 1.98
N TYR A 154 2.42 19.43 2.62
CA TYR A 154 2.83 18.85 3.89
C TYR A 154 3.35 19.94 4.83
N SER A 155 3.13 19.76 6.12
CA SER A 155 3.69 20.63 7.16
C SER A 155 5.20 20.43 7.33
N GLN A 156 5.85 21.37 8.00
CA GLN A 156 7.26 21.25 8.41
C GLN A 156 7.53 19.93 9.16
N PHE A 157 6.65 19.55 10.09
CA PHE A 157 6.78 18.33 10.87
C PHE A 157 6.75 17.08 9.99
N GLU A 158 5.82 17.01 9.03
CA GLU A 158 5.68 15.85 8.15
C GLU A 158 6.89 15.67 7.23
N VAL A 159 7.42 16.74 6.66
CA VAL A 159 8.61 16.64 5.79
C VAL A 159 9.91 16.43 6.56
N GLN A 160 9.95 16.67 7.87
CA GLN A 160 11.11 16.34 8.71
C GLN A 160 11.05 14.92 9.28
N ARG A 161 9.90 14.25 9.20
CA ARG A 161 9.72 12.90 9.71
C ARG A 161 10.10 11.85 8.67
N GLY A 162 11.36 11.40 8.72
CA GLY A 162 11.90 10.26 7.94
C GLY A 162 12.41 10.60 6.53
N LEU A 163 12.10 11.78 6.00
CA LEU A 163 12.60 12.24 4.70
C LEU A 163 14.06 12.69 4.77
N PRO A 164 14.99 12.15 3.95
CA PRO A 164 16.35 12.66 3.88
C PRO A 164 16.38 14.13 3.41
N ILE A 165 17.18 14.97 4.08
CA ILE A 165 17.24 16.41 3.79
C ILE A 165 17.60 16.73 2.32
N GLN A 166 18.45 15.91 1.71
CA GLN A 166 18.83 16.05 0.31
C GLN A 166 17.62 15.86 -0.63
N MET A 167 16.72 14.94 -0.29
CA MET A 167 15.48 14.72 -1.04
C MET A 167 14.46 15.82 -0.79
N LEU A 168 14.38 16.36 0.44
CA LEU A 168 13.52 17.51 0.74
C LEU A 168 13.90 18.71 -0.14
N VAL A 169 15.18 19.08 -0.18
CA VAL A 169 15.68 20.21 -0.98
C VAL A 169 15.48 19.98 -2.48
N LYS A 170 15.61 18.73 -2.95
CA LYS A 170 15.50 18.39 -4.38
C LYS A 170 14.06 18.28 -4.87
N TYR A 171 13.16 17.74 -4.06
CA TYR A 171 11.83 17.31 -4.49
C TYR A 171 10.66 18.10 -3.92
N PHE A 172 10.92 19.08 -3.06
CA PHE A 172 9.89 19.95 -2.53
C PHE A 172 10.24 21.41 -2.72
N LYS A 173 9.20 22.22 -2.78
CA LYS A 173 9.26 23.67 -2.71
C LYS A 173 8.55 24.15 -1.45
N GLN A 174 9.26 24.92 -0.63
CA GLN A 174 8.63 25.60 0.49
C GLN A 174 7.75 26.75 -0.02
N THR A 175 6.50 26.78 0.44
CA THR A 175 5.52 27.84 0.16
C THR A 175 4.91 28.29 1.49
N GLY A 176 5.38 29.43 2.00
CA GLY A 176 5.06 29.89 3.35
C GLY A 176 5.51 28.87 4.41
N GLU A 177 4.56 28.43 5.23
CA GLU A 177 4.79 27.46 6.32
C GLU A 177 4.66 25.99 5.86
N THR A 178 4.37 25.76 4.58
CA THR A 178 4.14 24.42 4.04
C THR A 178 5.17 24.05 2.98
N TRP A 179 5.26 22.76 2.71
CA TRP A 179 6.11 22.20 1.68
C TRP A 179 5.24 21.48 0.67
N GLN A 180 5.41 21.81 -0.61
CA GLN A 180 4.71 21.12 -1.68
C GLN A 180 5.67 20.28 -2.49
N ILE A 181 5.33 19.01 -2.68
CA ILE A 181 6.12 18.11 -3.52
C ILE A 181 6.01 18.50 -5.00
N ASN A 182 7.12 18.35 -5.72
CA ASN A 182 7.24 18.77 -7.11
C ASN A 182 6.15 18.12 -7.99
N PRO A 183 5.56 18.87 -8.92
CA PRO A 183 4.46 18.39 -9.77
C PRO A 183 4.85 17.15 -10.59
N GLU A 184 6.13 17.01 -10.96
CA GLU A 184 6.62 15.83 -11.68
C GLU A 184 6.47 14.52 -10.88
N LEU A 185 6.66 14.54 -9.56
CA LEU A 185 6.44 13.34 -8.75
C LEU A 185 4.95 13.06 -8.55
N ARG A 186 4.13 14.12 -8.45
CA ARG A 186 2.67 13.98 -8.41
C ARG A 186 2.13 13.32 -9.68
N ALA A 187 2.66 13.70 -10.83
CA ALA A 187 2.29 13.11 -12.11
C ALA A 187 2.68 11.62 -12.26
N MET A 188 3.59 11.09 -11.42
CA MET A 188 3.95 9.67 -11.44
C MET A 188 2.91 8.78 -10.75
N ILE A 189 2.00 9.35 -9.96
CA ILE A 189 1.11 8.61 -9.06
C ILE A 189 -0.35 8.84 -9.43
N GLN A 190 -1.07 7.75 -9.66
CA GLN A 190 -2.52 7.78 -9.79
C GLN A 190 -3.18 7.41 -8.46
N HIS A 191 -3.82 8.39 -7.83
CA HIS A 191 -4.60 8.20 -6.61
C HIS A 191 -6.03 7.71 -6.95
N ARG A 192 -6.48 6.62 -6.33
CA ARG A 192 -7.85 6.09 -6.50
C ARG A 192 -8.45 5.69 -5.15
N GLN A 193 -9.75 5.95 -4.96
CA GLN A 193 -10.45 5.43 -3.80
C GLN A 193 -10.71 3.93 -3.96
N LEU A 194 -10.41 3.14 -2.94
CA LEU A 194 -10.60 1.69 -2.95
C LEU A 194 -10.70 1.13 -1.54
N ASN A 195 -11.71 0.31 -1.31
CA ASN A 195 -11.81 -0.52 -0.11
C ASN A 195 -11.12 -1.86 -0.35
N LEU A 196 -10.15 -2.22 0.50
CA LEU A 196 -9.47 -3.51 0.43
C LEU A 196 -10.41 -4.69 0.68
N LEU A 197 -11.62 -4.49 1.18
CA LEU A 197 -12.65 -5.54 1.26
C LEU A 197 -13.29 -5.88 -0.09
N HIS A 198 -13.26 -4.96 -1.06
CA HIS A 198 -13.96 -5.10 -2.33
C HIS A 198 -13.08 -5.70 -3.42
N ASP A 199 -13.69 -6.14 -4.52
CA ASP A 199 -12.92 -6.59 -5.67
C ASP A 199 -12.09 -5.44 -6.27
N PHE A 200 -10.83 -5.73 -6.52
CA PHE A 200 -9.86 -4.82 -7.12
C PHE A 200 -9.25 -5.39 -8.41
N ALA A 201 -9.94 -6.37 -9.04
CA ALA A 201 -9.64 -6.90 -10.38
C ALA A 201 -9.37 -5.81 -11.42
N GLN A 202 -10.19 -4.75 -11.39
CA GLN A 202 -10.11 -3.58 -12.29
C GLN A 202 -8.78 -2.79 -12.23
N LEU A 203 -7.97 -2.97 -11.18
CA LEU A 203 -6.64 -2.36 -11.12
C LEU A 203 -5.61 -3.06 -12.04
N GLY A 204 -5.91 -4.29 -12.46
CA GLY A 204 -5.01 -5.16 -13.22
C GLY A 204 -3.88 -5.75 -12.38
N THR A 205 -2.86 -6.28 -13.06
CA THR A 205 -1.73 -6.98 -12.43
C THR A 205 -0.54 -6.05 -12.19
N PHE A 206 0.18 -6.26 -11.09
CA PHE A 206 1.29 -5.43 -10.62
C PHE A 206 2.60 -6.22 -10.49
N ASP A 207 3.71 -5.54 -10.75
CA ASP A 207 5.05 -6.08 -10.51
C ASP A 207 5.41 -6.01 -9.02
N VAL A 208 4.94 -4.98 -8.32
CA VAL A 208 5.19 -4.75 -6.90
C VAL A 208 3.93 -4.24 -6.22
N ILE A 209 3.60 -4.83 -5.08
CA ILE A 209 2.51 -4.36 -4.20
C ILE A 209 3.11 -4.03 -2.83
N PHE A 210 2.93 -2.79 -2.39
CA PHE A 210 3.11 -2.36 -1.02
C PHE A 210 1.75 -2.40 -0.31
N CYS A 211 1.62 -3.19 0.75
CA CYS A 211 0.41 -3.28 1.56
C CYS A 211 0.85 -3.24 3.03
N ARG A 212 1.17 -2.04 3.51
CA ARG A 212 1.90 -1.84 4.77
C ARG A 212 1.04 -1.13 5.80
N ASN A 213 1.15 -1.59 7.04
CA ASN A 213 0.55 -0.99 8.24
C ASN A 213 -0.98 -0.83 8.16
N VAL A 214 -1.66 -1.70 7.41
CA VAL A 214 -3.13 -1.66 7.24
C VAL A 214 -3.78 -2.96 7.67
N LEU A 215 -3.15 -4.11 7.43
CA LEU A 215 -3.70 -5.41 7.78
C LEU A 215 -3.79 -5.59 9.29
N ILE A 216 -3.00 -4.86 10.07
CA ILE A 216 -3.06 -4.85 11.55
C ILE A 216 -4.44 -4.48 12.12
N TYR A 217 -5.31 -3.83 11.34
CA TYR A 217 -6.66 -3.44 11.75
C TYR A 217 -7.73 -4.50 11.46
N PHE A 218 -7.35 -5.58 10.77
CA PHE A 218 -8.27 -6.60 10.29
C PHE A 218 -8.16 -7.89 11.10
N ASP A 219 -9.25 -8.64 11.18
CA ASP A 219 -9.24 -10.00 11.73
C ASP A 219 -8.53 -10.99 10.79
N GLN A 220 -8.36 -12.22 11.27
CA GLN A 220 -7.64 -13.26 10.54
C GLN A 220 -8.31 -13.60 9.19
N ASP A 221 -9.63 -13.81 9.18
CA ASP A 221 -10.36 -14.18 7.96
C ASP A 221 -10.29 -13.09 6.90
N THR A 222 -10.41 -11.82 7.30
CA THR A 222 -10.29 -10.67 6.41
C THR A 222 -8.89 -10.59 5.81
N LYS A 223 -7.82 -10.79 6.62
CA LYS A 223 -6.43 -10.84 6.11
C LYS A 223 -6.25 -11.91 5.06
N ILE A 224 -6.73 -13.12 5.33
CA ILE A 224 -6.61 -14.27 4.40
C ILE A 224 -7.31 -13.94 3.07
N ASN A 225 -8.52 -13.40 3.13
CA ASN A 225 -9.27 -13.00 1.94
C ASN A 225 -8.60 -11.87 1.15
N ILE A 226 -7.93 -10.93 1.83
CA ILE A 226 -7.13 -9.89 1.16
C ILE A 226 -5.91 -10.52 0.48
N PHE A 227 -5.14 -11.36 1.17
CA PHE A 227 -3.97 -12.01 0.56
C PHE A 227 -4.34 -12.83 -0.68
N ASN A 228 -5.41 -13.62 -0.62
CA ASN A 228 -5.88 -14.40 -1.76
C ASN A 228 -6.21 -13.52 -2.98
N ARG A 229 -6.73 -12.30 -2.77
CA ARG A 229 -7.00 -11.35 -3.87
C ARG A 229 -5.73 -10.63 -4.32
N LEU A 230 -4.83 -10.24 -3.42
CA LEU A 230 -3.53 -9.68 -3.76
C LEU A 230 -2.72 -10.64 -4.64
N ALA A 231 -2.73 -11.93 -4.32
CA ALA A 231 -2.04 -12.98 -5.07
C ALA A 231 -2.52 -13.11 -6.53
N ARG A 232 -3.77 -12.73 -6.83
CA ARG A 232 -4.31 -12.72 -8.20
C ARG A 232 -3.87 -11.49 -9.00
N GLN A 233 -3.47 -10.43 -8.30
CA GLN A 233 -3.17 -9.11 -8.88
C GLN A 233 -1.68 -8.81 -8.89
N ILE A 234 -0.84 -9.79 -8.62
CA ILE A 234 0.60 -9.69 -8.66
C ILE A 234 1.15 -10.62 -9.72
N GLU A 235 2.18 -10.17 -10.43
CA GLU A 235 2.89 -11.01 -11.39
C GLU A 235 3.51 -12.23 -10.69
N PRO A 236 3.61 -13.40 -11.33
CA PRO A 236 4.13 -14.62 -10.70
C PRO A 236 5.52 -14.47 -10.07
N ASP A 237 6.35 -13.59 -10.64
CA ASP A 237 7.70 -13.25 -10.17
C ASP A 237 7.78 -11.86 -9.48
N GLY A 238 6.63 -11.25 -9.18
CA GLY A 238 6.51 -9.97 -8.51
C GLY A 238 6.82 -10.01 -7.01
N PHE A 239 6.64 -8.87 -6.34
CA PHE A 239 6.95 -8.72 -4.92
C PHE A 239 5.80 -8.12 -4.11
N LEU A 240 5.53 -8.70 -2.94
CA LEU A 240 4.65 -8.13 -1.92
C LEU A 240 5.51 -7.61 -0.77
N VAL A 241 5.25 -6.37 -0.35
CA VAL A 241 5.92 -5.71 0.77
C VAL A 241 4.91 -5.42 1.87
N LEU A 242 5.16 -5.94 3.07
CA LEU A 242 4.32 -5.74 4.26
C LEU A 242 5.06 -4.90 5.32
N GLY A 243 4.29 -4.32 6.26
CA GLY A 243 4.81 -3.57 7.39
C GLY A 243 5.48 -4.48 8.42
N ALA A 244 6.29 -3.89 9.30
CA ALA A 244 7.12 -4.64 10.25
C ALA A 244 6.33 -5.54 11.24
N ALA A 245 5.06 -5.22 11.49
CA ALA A 245 4.16 -5.96 12.37
C ALA A 245 3.20 -6.91 11.62
N GLU A 246 3.38 -7.07 10.32
CA GLU A 246 2.51 -7.89 9.46
C GLU A 246 3.28 -9.10 8.93
N THR A 247 2.58 -10.20 8.71
CA THR A 247 3.17 -11.45 8.21
C THR A 247 2.13 -12.27 7.43
N VAL A 248 2.60 -13.11 6.52
CA VAL A 248 1.78 -14.13 5.84
C VAL A 248 1.80 -15.48 6.58
N VAL A 249 2.80 -15.68 7.44
CA VAL A 249 3.05 -16.95 8.13
C VAL A 249 1.89 -17.25 9.09
N GLY A 250 1.34 -18.46 8.99
CA GLY A 250 0.17 -18.87 9.78
C GLY A 250 -1.17 -18.32 9.28
N LEU A 251 -1.17 -17.55 8.17
CA LEU A 251 -2.38 -17.01 7.55
C LEU A 251 -2.63 -17.61 6.15
N THR A 252 -1.60 -17.68 5.30
CA THR A 252 -1.78 -18.11 3.90
C THR A 252 -0.51 -18.71 3.31
N ASP A 253 -0.69 -19.62 2.36
CA ASP A 253 0.40 -20.20 1.54
C ASP A 253 0.51 -19.54 0.15
N THR A 254 -0.32 -18.52 -0.13
CA THR A 254 -0.30 -17.80 -1.42
C THR A 254 0.93 -16.91 -1.60
N PHE A 255 1.64 -16.61 -0.51
CA PHE A 255 2.89 -15.86 -0.50
C PHE A 255 3.91 -16.57 0.39
N ARG A 256 5.19 -16.50 0.02
CA ARG A 256 6.30 -17.00 0.81
C ARG A 256 7.27 -15.88 1.19
N PRO A 257 7.82 -15.87 2.40
CA PRO A 257 8.85 -14.90 2.79
C PRO A 257 10.12 -15.12 1.96
N ILE A 258 10.86 -14.05 1.69
CA ILE A 258 12.20 -14.15 1.15
C ILE A 258 13.18 -14.23 2.32
N ALA A 259 14.05 -15.24 2.31
CA ALA A 259 15.05 -15.43 3.36
C ALA A 259 15.88 -14.16 3.58
N GLU A 260 16.13 -13.84 4.85
CA GLU A 260 16.95 -12.69 5.29
C GLU A 260 16.41 -11.30 4.87
N ARG A 261 15.20 -11.21 4.30
CA ARG A 261 14.58 -9.96 3.85
C ARG A 261 13.23 -9.77 4.51
N ARG A 262 13.26 -9.28 5.75
CA ARG A 262 12.05 -9.10 6.57
C ARG A 262 11.03 -8.20 5.86
N GLY A 263 9.77 -8.62 5.88
CA GLY A 263 8.67 -7.86 5.27
C GLY A 263 8.58 -7.99 3.75
N LEU A 264 9.45 -8.78 3.10
CA LEU A 264 9.45 -9.01 1.66
C LEU A 264 9.00 -10.44 1.32
N TYR A 265 8.07 -10.55 0.38
CA TYR A 265 7.43 -11.81 0.02
C TYR A 265 7.34 -11.97 -1.50
N LYS A 266 7.34 -13.23 -1.96
CA LYS A 266 7.07 -13.61 -3.35
C LYS A 266 5.75 -14.40 -3.44
N PRO A 267 4.97 -14.26 -4.52
CA PRO A 267 3.80 -15.10 -4.77
C PRO A 267 4.20 -16.57 -4.86
N ASN A 268 3.43 -17.44 -4.24
CA ASN A 268 3.56 -18.89 -4.38
C ASN A 268 2.80 -19.37 -5.62
N ASP A 269 3.30 -18.95 -6.78
CA ASP A 269 2.65 -19.21 -8.06
C ASP A 269 3.31 -20.40 -8.79
N PRO A 270 2.57 -21.48 -9.09
CA PRO A 270 3.08 -22.60 -9.89
C PRO A 270 3.62 -22.17 -11.26
N ARG A 271 3.09 -21.09 -11.85
CA ARG A 271 3.53 -20.54 -13.15
C ARG A 271 4.96 -20.02 -13.09
N ALA A 272 5.43 -19.56 -11.93
CA ALA A 272 6.81 -19.11 -11.75
C ALA A 272 7.83 -20.26 -11.84
N ALA A 273 7.44 -21.50 -11.51
CA ALA A 273 8.31 -22.67 -11.64
C ALA A 273 8.57 -23.06 -13.11
N ALA A 274 7.64 -22.75 -14.02
CA ALA A 274 7.74 -23.03 -15.44
C ALA A 274 8.55 -21.97 -16.23
N ALA A 275 8.78 -20.80 -15.65
CA ALA A 275 9.45 -19.67 -16.31
C ALA A 275 10.99 -19.67 -16.14
N LYS A 276 11.60 -20.75 -15.61
CA LYS A 276 13.07 -20.86 -15.59
C LYS A 276 13.59 -20.87 -17.03
N PRO A 277 14.56 -20.01 -17.41
CA PRO A 277 15.17 -20.11 -18.73
C PRO A 277 15.92 -21.44 -18.81
N ALA A 278 15.69 -22.18 -19.89
CA ALA A 278 16.51 -23.34 -20.23
C ALA A 278 17.97 -22.88 -20.27
N LEU A 279 18.81 -23.46 -19.40
CA LEU A 279 20.25 -23.31 -19.50
C LEU A 279 20.66 -23.82 -20.87
N VAL A 280 21.07 -22.90 -21.76
CA VAL A 280 21.73 -23.25 -23.01
C VAL A 280 23.09 -23.83 -22.62
N GLY A 281 23.16 -25.15 -22.55
CA GLY A 281 24.40 -25.89 -22.36
C GLY A 281 25.28 -25.72 -23.59
N ALA A 282 26.23 -24.81 -23.53
CA ALA A 282 27.38 -24.83 -24.44
C ALA A 282 28.34 -25.91 -23.94
N ALA A 283 28.23 -27.12 -24.50
CA ALA A 283 29.25 -28.15 -24.34
C ALA A 283 30.50 -27.76 -25.15
N PRO A 284 31.72 -27.84 -24.59
CA PRO A 284 32.93 -27.66 -25.38
C PRO A 284 33.14 -28.91 -26.25
N ARG A 285 33.25 -28.73 -27.57
CA ARG A 285 33.72 -29.79 -28.46
C ARG A 285 35.22 -29.99 -28.23
N LEU A 286 35.59 -31.07 -27.56
CA LEU A 286 36.94 -31.62 -27.63
C LEU A 286 37.17 -32.16 -29.05
N ALA A 287 38.05 -31.48 -29.78
CA ALA A 287 38.60 -32.01 -31.02
C ALA A 287 39.64 -33.08 -30.67
N ALA A 288 39.34 -34.33 -31.00
CA ALA A 288 40.34 -35.37 -31.10
C ALA A 288 41.20 -35.10 -32.34
N MET A 289 42.51 -34.87 -32.15
CA MET A 289 43.49 -35.04 -33.22
C MET A 289 44.31 -36.29 -32.92
N ALA A 290 44.10 -37.30 -33.74
CA ALA A 290 44.97 -38.45 -33.89
C ALA A 290 45.91 -38.20 -35.09
N GLY A 291 47.19 -38.51 -34.91
CA GLY A 291 48.09 -38.94 -36.00
C GLY A 291 49.07 -37.90 -36.53
N ARG A 292 50.33 -37.99 -36.08
CA ARG A 292 51.42 -38.69 -36.79
C ARG A 292 52.53 -39.05 -35.81
#